data_AF-A0A0F8E8G4-F1
#
_entry.id   AF-A0A0F8E8G4-F1
#
_cell.length_a   1.000
_cell.length_b   1.000
_cell.length_c   1.000
_cell.angle_alpha   90.00
_cell.angle_beta   90.00
_cell.angle_gamma   90.00
#
_symmetry.space_group_name_H-M   'P 1'
#
loop_
_entity.id
_entity.type
_entity.pdbx_description
1 polymer ?
#
loop_
_entity_poly.entity_id
_entity_poly.type
_entity_poly.pdbx_seq_one_letter_code
_entity_poly.pdbx_strand_id
1 'polypeptide(L)'
;MEFIIKNLIGIILILISIFGLLGKHIVRKHLQKTHHIFIYQASVFFLYSCIIYIVFDFLSTLVMDFKINLLTPSTVKFTGVTIIVFIFIRKSFLMIDFLEKKQVQKGRDITDSRVISKILKITVTTLLLIMYGEHFGMSFSGLLAFGGIGGIAVGMASKDIMSNFFSGVMLYFDRPFSIGDWIRSPDRNIEGTVTEIGWRATKITTFDNRPMYVPNSIFSSISVENAYFHERRSPNNIHRDRVI
;
A
#
# COMPACT_ATOMS: atom_id res chain seq x y z
N MET A 1 -36.89 32.34 10.61
CA MET A 1 -36.59 32.23 9.17
C MET A 1 -35.09 32.18 8.88
N GLU A 2 -34.25 33.06 9.45
CA GLU A 2 -32.78 33.02 9.23
C GLU A 2 -32.11 31.70 9.62
N PHE A 3 -32.55 31.07 10.71
CA PHE A 3 -32.05 29.78 11.17
C PHE A 3 -32.25 28.66 10.14
N ILE A 4 -33.45 28.57 9.54
CA ILE A 4 -33.76 27.55 8.52
C ILE A 4 -32.95 27.80 7.25
N ILE A 5 -32.72 29.07 6.87
CA ILE A 5 -31.96 29.44 5.68
C ILE A 5 -30.46 29.12 5.83
N LYS A 6 -29.86 29.39 7.01
CA LYS A 6 -28.45 29.04 7.29
C LYS A 6 -28.21 27.53 7.32
N ASN A 7 -29.20 26.78 7.81
CA ASN A 7 -29.11 25.33 8.02
C ASN A 7 -29.72 24.50 6.87
N LEU A 8 -30.29 25.16 5.85
CA LEU A 8 -30.90 24.52 4.67
C LEU A 8 -29.90 23.65 3.92
N ILE A 9 -28.66 24.13 3.77
CA ILE A 9 -27.58 23.43 3.08
C ILE A 9 -27.23 22.13 3.81
N GLY A 10 -27.14 22.15 5.14
CA GLY A 10 -26.90 20.96 5.95
C GLY A 10 -28.00 19.91 5.84
N ILE A 11 -29.27 20.35 5.86
CA ILE A 11 -30.44 19.48 5.71
C ILE A 11 -30.48 18.84 4.31
N ILE A 12 -30.22 19.63 3.26
CA ILE A 12 -30.13 19.14 1.88
C ILE A 12 -29.02 18.09 1.75
N LEU A 13 -27.85 18.33 2.34
CA LEU A 13 -26.73 17.39 2.33
C LEU A 13 -27.03 16.08 3.07
N ILE A 14 -27.76 16.14 4.19
CA ILE A 14 -28.23 14.97 4.93
C ILE A 14 -29.23 14.15 4.08
N LEU A 15 -30.16 14.82 3.39
CA LEU A 15 -31.14 14.17 2.52
C LEU A 15 -30.49 13.50 1.29
N ILE A 16 -29.55 14.18 0.62
CA ILE A 16 -28.76 13.62 -0.50
C ILE A 16 -28.00 12.37 -0.06
N SER A 17 -27.46 12.43 1.15
CA SER A 17 -26.72 11.34 1.75
C SER A 17 -27.57 10.13 2.12
N ILE A 18 -28.75 10.34 2.69
CA ILE A 18 -29.75 9.28 2.97
C ILE A 18 -30.20 8.63 1.65
N PHE A 19 -30.36 9.42 0.59
CA PHE A 19 -30.68 8.93 -0.74
C PHE A 19 -29.58 8.03 -1.32
N GLY A 20 -28.30 8.37 -1.10
CA GLY A 20 -27.16 7.51 -1.43
C GLY A 20 -27.18 6.15 -0.70
N LEU A 21 -27.71 6.10 0.54
CA LEU A 21 -27.88 4.85 1.30
C LEU A 21 -28.99 3.95 0.74
N LEU A 22 -30.05 4.53 0.18
CA LEU A 22 -31.11 3.76 -0.50
C LEU A 22 -30.61 3.18 -1.83
N GLY A 23 -29.81 3.95 -2.58
CA GLY A 23 -29.14 3.47 -3.80
C GLY A 23 -28.23 2.25 -3.57
N LYS A 24 -27.66 2.13 -2.37
CA LYS A 24 -26.82 0.99 -1.95
C LYS A 24 -27.54 -0.35 -2.00
N HIS A 25 -28.84 -0.38 -1.69
CA HIS A 25 -29.63 -1.62 -1.69
C HIS A 25 -29.85 -2.13 -3.12
N ILE A 26 -29.93 -1.20 -4.08
CA ILE A 26 -30.08 -1.48 -5.51
C ILE A 26 -28.74 -1.89 -6.13
N VAL A 27 -27.64 -1.17 -5.85
CA VAL A 27 -26.31 -1.42 -6.44
C VAL A 27 -25.70 -2.74 -5.93
N ARG A 28 -25.98 -3.13 -4.67
CA ARG A 28 -25.52 -4.42 -4.11
C ARG A 28 -26.01 -5.63 -4.91
N LYS A 29 -27.15 -5.51 -5.59
CA LYS A 29 -27.76 -6.60 -6.37
C LYS A 29 -27.07 -6.80 -7.74
N HIS A 30 -26.21 -5.87 -8.18
CA HIS A 30 -25.59 -5.90 -9.51
C HIS A 30 -24.06 -6.07 -9.55
N LEU A 31 -23.34 -5.85 -8.44
CA LEU A 31 -21.87 -5.96 -8.41
C LEU A 31 -21.40 -7.27 -7.77
N GLN A 32 -21.53 -8.40 -8.49
CA GLN A 32 -21.02 -9.73 -8.08
C GLN A 32 -19.58 -10.04 -8.57
N LYS A 33 -18.70 -9.02 -8.71
CA LYS A 33 -17.27 -9.26 -9.00
C LYS A 33 -16.36 -8.69 -7.93
N THR A 34 -15.55 -9.58 -7.38
CA THR A 34 -14.56 -9.44 -6.30
C THR A 34 -13.77 -8.12 -6.25
N HIS A 35 -13.37 -7.54 -7.40
CA HIS A 35 -12.60 -6.28 -7.43
C HIS A 35 -13.45 -5.04 -7.18
N HIS A 36 -14.70 -5.02 -7.65
CA HIS A 36 -15.57 -3.86 -7.47
C HIS A 36 -16.17 -3.78 -6.06
N ILE A 37 -16.17 -4.89 -5.31
CA ILE A 37 -16.60 -4.91 -3.91
C ILE A 37 -15.67 -4.05 -3.04
N PHE A 38 -14.36 -4.03 -3.31
CA PHE A 38 -13.40 -3.19 -2.57
C PHE A 38 -13.71 -1.70 -2.79
N ILE A 39 -13.77 -1.28 -4.05
CA ILE A 39 -14.01 0.10 -4.45
C ILE A 39 -15.37 0.57 -3.94
N TYR A 40 -16.39 -0.29 -4.02
CA TYR A 40 -17.71 -0.03 -3.47
C TYR A 40 -17.73 0.10 -1.95
N GLN A 41 -17.00 -0.76 -1.23
CA GLN A 41 -16.93 -0.67 0.22
C GLN A 41 -16.21 0.60 0.69
N ALA A 42 -15.15 1.00 -0.03
CA ALA A 42 -14.42 2.23 0.21
C ALA A 42 -15.26 3.48 -0.08
N SER A 43 -15.99 3.52 -1.20
CA SER A 43 -16.87 4.64 -1.54
C SER A 43 -18.03 4.78 -0.56
N VAL A 44 -18.65 3.66 -0.16
CA VAL A 44 -19.70 3.64 0.85
C VAL A 44 -19.18 4.12 2.20
N PHE A 45 -17.97 3.72 2.59
CA PHE A 45 -17.34 4.19 3.82
C PHE A 45 -17.09 5.70 3.81
N PHE A 46 -16.55 6.22 2.70
CA PHE A 46 -16.31 7.65 2.52
C PHE A 46 -17.61 8.46 2.65
N LEU A 47 -18.70 7.98 2.02
CA LEU A 47 -20.01 8.58 2.15
C LEU A 47 -20.49 8.59 3.62
N TYR A 48 -20.42 7.47 4.35
CA TYR A 48 -20.79 7.45 5.77
C TYR A 48 -19.97 8.41 6.63
N SER A 49 -18.66 8.54 6.35
CA SER A 49 -17.80 9.48 7.07
C SER A 49 -18.21 10.94 6.82
N CYS A 50 -18.49 11.31 5.56
CA CYS A 50 -18.98 12.64 5.21
C CYS A 50 -20.33 12.93 5.88
N ILE A 51 -21.23 11.94 5.91
CA ILE A 51 -22.55 12.07 6.55
C ILE A 51 -22.40 12.37 8.03
N ILE A 52 -21.61 11.56 8.73
CA ILE A 52 -21.42 11.72 10.16
C ILE A 52 -20.79 13.09 10.44
N TYR A 53 -19.80 13.51 9.65
CA TYR A 53 -19.18 14.83 9.79
C TYR A 53 -20.21 15.96 9.63
N ILE A 54 -21.02 15.94 8.57
CA ILE A 54 -22.04 16.96 8.30
C ILE A 54 -23.10 16.99 9.41
N VAL A 55 -23.54 15.82 9.90
CA VAL A 55 -24.53 15.72 10.98
C VAL A 55 -23.98 16.30 12.28
N PHE A 56 -22.72 16.02 12.64
CA PHE A 56 -22.10 16.54 13.85
C PHE A 56 -21.78 18.05 13.75
N ASP A 57 -21.40 18.54 12.57
CA ASP A 57 -21.21 19.97 12.34
C ASP A 57 -22.56 20.72 12.47
N PHE A 58 -23.62 20.17 11.87
CA PHE A 58 -24.98 20.68 12.03
C PHE A 58 -25.42 20.70 13.50
N LEU A 59 -25.24 19.59 14.22
CA LEU A 59 -25.56 19.49 15.64
C LEU A 59 -24.78 20.52 16.47
N SER A 60 -23.52 20.80 16.13
CA SER A 60 -22.72 21.82 16.80
C SER A 60 -23.27 23.24 16.60
N THR A 61 -23.78 23.54 15.40
CA THR A 61 -24.43 24.83 15.09
C THR A 61 -25.75 24.98 15.85
N LEU A 62 -26.55 23.91 15.95
CA LEU A 62 -27.76 23.91 16.77
C LEU A 62 -27.44 24.21 18.25
N VAL A 63 -26.38 23.62 18.78
CA VAL A 63 -25.98 23.83 20.18
C VAL A 63 -25.55 25.28 20.44
N MET A 64 -24.90 25.94 19.47
CA MET A 64 -24.59 27.38 19.54
C MET A 64 -25.86 28.24 19.52
N ASP A 65 -26.79 27.97 18.61
CA ASP A 65 -28.00 28.79 18.43
C ASP A 65 -28.97 28.66 19.61
N PHE A 66 -29.07 27.47 20.22
CA PHE A 66 -29.94 27.22 21.38
C PHE A 66 -29.28 27.54 22.74
N LYS A 67 -28.02 28.03 22.76
CA LYS A 67 -27.25 28.38 23.99
C LYS A 67 -27.35 27.32 25.09
N ILE A 68 -27.21 26.05 24.72
CA ILE A 68 -27.30 24.93 25.67
C ILE A 68 -26.02 24.91 26.51
N ASN A 69 -26.05 25.48 27.72
CA ASN A 69 -24.89 25.62 28.60
C ASN A 69 -24.25 24.29 29.06
N LEU A 70 -24.88 23.14 28.80
CA LEU A 70 -24.38 21.82 29.19
C LEU A 70 -23.37 21.23 28.18
N LEU A 71 -23.34 21.72 26.93
CA LEU A 71 -22.52 21.17 25.86
C LEU A 71 -21.80 22.30 25.11
N THR A 72 -20.47 22.29 25.14
CA THR A 72 -19.68 23.19 24.30
C THR A 72 -19.68 22.65 22.85
N PRO A 73 -19.86 23.49 21.81
CA PRO A 73 -19.83 23.04 20.41
C PRO A 73 -18.58 22.22 20.04
N SER A 74 -17.45 22.53 20.68
CA SER A 74 -16.18 21.80 20.52
C SER A 74 -16.25 20.34 20.98
N THR A 75 -16.98 20.03 22.07
CA THR A 75 -17.12 18.65 22.55
C THR A 75 -17.99 17.83 21.61
N VAL A 76 -19.02 18.44 21.02
CA VAL A 76 -19.86 17.80 20.00
C VAL A 76 -19.02 17.44 18.78
N LYS A 77 -18.23 18.38 18.23
CA LYS A 77 -17.33 18.10 17.11
C LYS A 77 -16.33 17.00 17.43
N PHE A 78 -15.71 17.05 18.61
CA PHE A 78 -14.78 16.02 19.07
C PHE A 78 -15.42 14.62 19.09
N THR A 79 -16.61 14.48 19.70
CA THR A 79 -17.31 13.18 19.75
C THR A 79 -17.65 12.61 18.37
N GLY A 80 -18.01 13.47 17.41
CA GLY A 80 -18.27 13.06 16.04
C GLY A 80 -17.02 12.50 15.35
N VAL A 81 -15.88 13.18 15.49
CA VAL A 81 -14.61 12.71 14.93
C VAL A 81 -14.18 11.40 15.59
N THR A 82 -14.34 11.24 16.90
CA THR A 82 -14.04 9.99 17.61
C THR A 82 -14.83 8.80 17.06
N ILE A 83 -16.12 8.99 16.78
CA ILE A 83 -16.98 7.96 16.20
C ILE A 83 -16.52 7.60 14.79
N ILE A 84 -16.20 8.60 13.96
CA ILE A 84 -15.67 8.37 12.60
C ILE A 84 -14.38 7.55 12.64
N VAL A 85 -13.42 7.94 13.49
CA VAL A 85 -12.13 7.24 13.65
C VAL A 85 -12.35 5.80 14.12
N PHE A 86 -13.25 5.59 15.09
CA PHE A 86 -13.56 4.25 15.58
C PHE A 86 -14.19 3.36 14.50
N ILE A 87 -15.13 3.89 13.72
CA ILE A 87 -15.73 3.16 12.59
C ILE A 87 -14.68 2.87 11.52
N PHE A 88 -13.78 3.82 11.24
CA PHE A 88 -12.66 3.64 10.31
C PHE A 88 -11.75 2.49 10.74
N ILE A 89 -11.32 2.46 12.01
CA ILE A 89 -10.47 1.40 12.57
C ILE A 89 -11.16 0.05 12.45
N ARG A 90 -12.42 -0.04 12.89
CA ARG A 90 -13.20 -1.28 12.83
C ARG A 90 -13.34 -1.80 11.40
N LYS A 91 -13.67 -0.92 10.44
CA LYS A 91 -13.81 -1.31 9.04
C LYS A 91 -12.48 -1.73 8.42
N SER A 92 -11.40 -1.01 8.69
CA SER A 92 -10.05 -1.35 8.25
C SER A 92 -9.61 -2.70 8.79
N PHE A 93 -9.83 -2.99 10.07
CA PHE A 93 -9.45 -4.26 10.68
C PHE A 93 -10.26 -5.43 10.11
N LEU A 94 -11.57 -5.27 9.97
CA LEU A 94 -12.42 -6.26 9.30
C LEU A 94 -11.97 -6.52 7.86
N MET A 95 -11.51 -5.49 7.17
CA MET A 95 -11.00 -5.63 5.82
C MET A 95 -9.70 -6.42 5.77
N ILE A 96 -8.77 -6.13 6.68
CA ILE A 96 -7.51 -6.87 6.81
C ILE A 96 -7.79 -8.34 7.13
N ASP A 97 -8.70 -8.63 8.07
CA ASP A 97 -9.08 -10.00 8.44
C ASP A 97 -9.76 -10.74 7.28
N PHE A 98 -10.56 -10.04 6.47
CA PHE A 98 -11.17 -10.61 5.27
C PHE A 98 -10.11 -10.98 4.23
N LEU A 99 -9.13 -10.10 4.01
CA LEU A 99 -8.01 -10.35 3.10
C LEU A 99 -7.15 -11.52 3.61
N GLU A 100 -6.87 -11.59 4.91
CA GLU A 100 -6.15 -12.71 5.54
C GLU A 100 -6.82 -14.05 5.23
N LYS A 101 -8.11 -14.17 5.56
CA LYS A 101 -8.89 -15.39 5.34
C LYS A 101 -8.87 -15.81 3.87
N LYS A 102 -8.98 -14.84 2.96
CA LYS A 102 -8.97 -15.10 1.53
C LYS A 102 -7.60 -15.56 1.02
N GLN A 103 -6.51 -15.05 1.59
CA GLN A 103 -5.15 -15.49 1.27
C GLN A 103 -4.92 -16.93 1.77
N VAL A 104 -5.35 -17.24 2.99
CA VAL A 104 -5.26 -18.59 3.56
C VAL A 104 -6.07 -19.59 2.72
N GLN A 105 -7.30 -19.23 2.32
CA GLN A 105 -8.12 -20.08 1.44
C GLN A 105 -7.52 -20.30 0.04
N LYS A 106 -6.67 -19.39 -0.43
CA LYS A 106 -5.93 -19.52 -1.69
C LYS A 106 -4.67 -20.38 -1.57
N GLY A 107 -4.39 -20.94 -0.39
CA GLY A 107 -3.24 -21.81 -0.15
C GLY A 107 -1.97 -21.08 0.29
N ARG A 108 -2.04 -19.81 0.72
CA ARG A 108 -0.92 -19.19 1.46
C ARG A 108 -0.83 -19.76 2.86
N ASP A 109 0.39 -19.82 3.38
CA ASP A 109 0.64 -20.17 4.76
C ASP A 109 -0.09 -19.23 5.73
N ILE A 110 -0.66 -19.84 6.77
CA ILE A 110 -1.43 -19.16 7.81
C ILE A 110 -0.53 -18.16 8.56
N THR A 111 0.71 -18.55 8.82
CA THR A 111 1.69 -17.74 9.54
C THR A 111 2.02 -16.47 8.77
N ASP A 112 2.37 -16.58 7.48
CA ASP A 112 2.71 -15.43 6.64
C ASP A 112 1.54 -14.45 6.50
N SER A 113 0.34 -14.99 6.24
CA SER A 113 -0.87 -14.20 6.12
C SER A 113 -1.16 -13.42 7.41
N ARG A 114 -0.96 -14.05 8.58
CA ARG A 114 -1.15 -13.42 9.89
C ARG A 114 -0.10 -12.34 10.18
N VAL A 115 1.16 -12.56 9.81
CA VAL A 115 2.24 -11.56 9.96
C VAL A 115 1.93 -10.33 9.13
N ILE A 116 1.54 -10.51 7.87
CA ILE A 116 1.17 -9.40 6.98
C ILE A 116 -0.02 -8.62 7.54
N SER A 117 -1.06 -9.30 8.03
CA SER A 117 -2.21 -8.66 8.68
C SER A 117 -1.81 -7.83 9.89
N LYS A 118 -0.92 -8.35 10.75
CA LYS A 118 -0.45 -7.61 11.93
C LYS A 118 0.30 -6.34 11.54
N ILE A 119 1.21 -6.43 10.56
CA ILE A 119 1.95 -5.27 10.05
C ILE A 119 0.98 -4.21 9.53
N LEU A 120 0.00 -4.60 8.70
CA LEU A 120 -1.00 -3.67 8.17
C LEU A 120 -1.83 -3.00 9.29
N LYS A 121 -2.25 -3.76 10.30
CA LYS A 121 -2.99 -3.20 11.44
C LYS A 121 -2.17 -2.19 12.23
N ILE A 122 -0.90 -2.50 12.52
CA ILE A 122 0.02 -1.59 13.22
C ILE A 122 0.22 -0.29 12.41
N THR A 123 0.44 -0.40 11.10
CA THR A 123 0.60 0.76 10.22
C THR A 123 -0.65 1.65 10.23
N VAL A 124 -1.84 1.08 10.06
CA VAL A 124 -3.10 1.82 10.06
C VAL A 124 -3.34 2.50 11.42
N THR A 125 -3.12 1.79 12.52
CA THR A 125 -3.30 2.36 13.87
C THR A 125 -2.32 3.50 14.14
N THR A 126 -1.05 3.36 13.73
CA THR A 126 -0.03 4.40 13.94
C THR A 126 -0.36 5.67 13.16
N LEU A 127 -0.78 5.56 11.89
CA LEU A 127 -1.19 6.70 11.08
C LEU A 127 -2.39 7.43 11.68
N LEU A 128 -3.41 6.68 12.12
CA LEU A 128 -4.60 7.27 12.73
C LEU A 128 -4.29 7.94 14.06
N LEU A 129 -3.37 7.39 14.85
CA LEU A 129 -2.94 8.00 16.11
C LEU A 129 -2.28 9.36 15.87
N ILE A 130 -1.42 9.48 14.85
CA ILE A 130 -0.78 10.75 14.47
C ILE A 130 -1.84 11.77 14.02
N MET A 131 -2.79 11.37 13.18
CA MET A 131 -3.84 12.27 12.69
C MET A 131 -4.82 12.70 13.79
N TYR A 132 -5.20 11.79 14.68
CA TYR A 132 -6.19 12.05 15.73
C TYR A 132 -5.59 12.68 16.99
N GLY A 133 -4.26 12.64 17.12
CA GLY A 133 -3.56 13.12 18.30
C GLY A 133 -3.74 14.62 18.58
N GLU A 134 -3.99 15.44 17.56
CA GLU A 134 -4.26 16.88 17.72
C GLU A 134 -5.43 17.15 18.68
N HIS A 135 -6.45 16.30 18.67
CA HIS A 135 -7.61 16.48 19.54
C HIS A 135 -7.32 16.25 21.03
N PHE A 136 -6.21 15.60 21.38
CA PHE A 136 -5.78 15.42 22.76
C PHE A 136 -4.87 16.56 23.26
N GLY A 137 -4.76 17.65 22.49
CA GLY A 137 -3.86 18.76 22.82
C GLY A 137 -2.39 18.47 22.51
N MET A 138 -2.09 17.37 21.82
CA MET A 138 -0.76 17.14 21.28
C MET A 138 -0.55 18.04 20.06
N SER A 139 0.58 18.73 19.99
CA SER A 139 0.89 19.52 18.79
C SER A 139 1.04 18.60 17.57
N PHE A 140 0.32 18.91 16.49
CA PHE A 140 0.46 18.19 15.22
C PHE A 140 1.91 18.19 14.73
N SER A 141 2.62 19.32 14.94
CA SER A 141 4.05 19.45 14.65
C SER A 141 4.92 18.45 15.43
N GLY A 142 4.67 18.26 16.73
CA GLY A 142 5.40 17.30 17.56
C GLY A 142 5.14 15.85 17.16
N LEU A 143 3.89 15.50 16.83
CA LEU A 143 3.53 14.17 16.33
C LEU A 143 4.17 13.87 14.97
N LEU A 144 4.21 14.87 14.07
CA LEU A 144 4.92 14.76 12.80
C LEU A 144 6.43 14.63 12.99
N ALA A 145 7.03 15.37 13.94
CA ALA A 145 8.45 15.24 14.25
C ALA A 145 8.78 13.84 14.78
N PHE A 146 7.97 13.31 15.70
CA PHE A 146 8.12 11.94 16.21
C PHE A 146 7.94 10.90 15.09
N GLY A 147 6.88 11.04 14.29
CA GLY A 147 6.63 10.17 13.14
C GLY A 147 7.73 10.26 12.08
N GLY A 148 8.34 11.43 11.89
CA GLY A 148 9.46 11.65 10.98
C GLY A 148 10.73 10.91 11.42
N ILE A 149 11.10 11.02 12.69
CA ILE A 149 12.26 10.28 13.26
C ILE A 149 12.01 8.77 13.17
N GLY A 150 10.81 8.31 13.54
CA GLY A 150 10.41 6.91 13.40
C GLY A 150 10.45 6.43 11.94
N GLY A 151 10.01 7.26 11.01
CA GLY A 151 10.04 7.00 9.57
C GLY A 151 11.46 6.85 9.04
N ILE A 152 12.39 7.72 9.47
CA ILE A 152 13.82 7.60 9.12
C ILE A 152 14.39 6.28 9.64
N ALA A 153 14.12 5.94 10.90
CA ALA A 153 14.61 4.68 11.50
C ALA A 153 14.11 3.45 10.73
N VAL A 154 12.81 3.40 10.40
CA VAL A 154 12.21 2.33 9.60
C VAL A 154 12.78 2.32 8.18
N GLY A 155 12.99 3.49 7.56
CA GLY A 155 13.58 3.62 6.23
C GLY A 155 15.02 3.10 6.18
N MET A 156 15.83 3.46 7.16
CA MET A 156 17.20 2.96 7.30
C MET A 156 17.21 1.44 7.51
N ALA A 157 16.34 0.90 8.36
CA ALA A 157 16.21 -0.54 8.55
C ALA A 157 15.74 -1.29 7.30
N SER A 158 14.97 -0.63 6.42
CA SER A 158 14.41 -1.23 5.19
C SER A 158 15.29 -1.01 3.95
N LYS A 159 16.45 -0.34 4.10
CA LYS A 159 17.33 0.08 3.00
C LYS A 159 17.70 -1.08 2.07
N ASP A 160 18.08 -2.22 2.63
CA ASP A 160 18.54 -3.37 1.83
C ASP A 160 17.40 -3.99 1.01
N ILE A 161 16.20 -4.08 1.57
CA ILE A 161 15.02 -4.61 0.87
C ILE A 161 14.67 -3.68 -0.29
N MET A 162 14.64 -2.37 -0.06
CA MET A 162 14.34 -1.39 -1.10
C MET A 162 15.41 -1.34 -2.17
N SER A 163 16.70 -1.41 -1.80
CA SER A 163 17.79 -1.47 -2.77
C SER A 163 17.65 -2.68 -3.69
N ASN A 164 17.36 -3.87 -3.16
CA ASN A 164 17.12 -5.06 -3.98
C ASN A 164 15.90 -4.92 -4.90
N PHE A 165 14.82 -4.32 -4.40
CA PHE A 165 13.62 -4.06 -5.21
C PHE A 165 13.92 -3.12 -6.39
N PHE A 166 14.52 -1.96 -6.11
CA PHE A 166 14.83 -0.98 -7.16
C PHE A 166 15.86 -1.51 -8.15
N SER A 167 16.88 -2.25 -7.70
CA SER A 167 17.82 -2.91 -8.60
C SER A 167 17.13 -3.97 -9.46
N GLY A 168 16.17 -4.73 -8.92
CA GLY A 168 15.36 -5.68 -9.69
C GLY A 168 14.51 -5.00 -10.78
N VAL A 169 13.90 -3.86 -10.43
CA VAL A 169 13.17 -3.02 -11.40
C VAL A 169 14.11 -2.50 -12.48
N MET A 170 15.31 -2.07 -12.12
CA MET A 170 16.32 -1.58 -13.06
C MET A 170 16.80 -2.69 -14.01
N LEU A 171 17.05 -3.90 -13.50
CA LEU A 171 17.38 -5.08 -14.33
C LEU A 171 16.26 -5.39 -15.35
N TYR A 172 15.00 -5.19 -14.98
CA TYR A 172 13.87 -5.41 -15.89
C TYR A 172 13.81 -4.38 -17.03
N PHE A 173 14.13 -3.11 -16.74
CA PHE A 173 14.11 -2.03 -17.72
C PHE A 173 15.36 -1.97 -18.60
N ASP A 174 16.55 -1.97 -17.98
CA ASP A 174 17.83 -1.80 -18.69
C ASP A 174 18.31 -3.10 -19.34
N ARG A 175 17.87 -4.26 -18.82
CA ARG A 175 18.17 -5.62 -19.31
C ARG A 175 19.64 -5.81 -19.71
N PRO A 176 20.62 -5.59 -18.81
CA PRO A 176 22.03 -5.85 -19.09
C PRO A 176 22.31 -7.34 -19.43
N PHE A 177 21.42 -8.23 -18.98
CA PHE A 177 21.39 -9.64 -19.32
C PHE A 177 19.94 -10.15 -19.32
N SER A 178 19.69 -11.23 -20.05
CA SER A 178 18.41 -11.92 -20.14
C SER A 178 18.47 -13.33 -19.57
N ILE A 179 17.30 -13.93 -19.34
CA ILE A 179 17.20 -15.35 -18.97
C ILE A 179 17.83 -16.19 -20.08
N GLY A 180 18.73 -17.10 -19.72
CA GLY A 180 19.52 -17.92 -20.63
C GLY A 180 20.92 -17.38 -20.93
N ASP A 181 21.21 -16.12 -20.57
CA ASP A 181 22.55 -15.57 -20.76
C ASP A 181 23.52 -16.14 -19.72
N TRP A 182 24.73 -16.46 -20.18
CA TRP A 182 25.86 -16.75 -19.31
C TRP A 182 26.50 -15.43 -18.87
N ILE A 183 26.51 -15.20 -17.55
CA ILE A 183 27.08 -14.01 -16.94
C ILE A 183 28.22 -14.37 -16.00
N ARG A 184 29.20 -13.48 -15.91
CA ARG A 184 30.30 -13.55 -14.94
C ARG A 184 30.59 -12.16 -14.37
N SER A 185 31.16 -12.10 -13.17
CA SER A 185 31.67 -10.86 -12.60
C SER A 185 33.12 -11.04 -12.15
N PRO A 186 34.03 -10.12 -12.50
CA PRO A 186 35.40 -10.16 -11.99
C PRO A 186 35.47 -9.77 -10.50
N ASP A 187 34.49 -8.99 -10.01
CA ASP A 187 34.50 -8.42 -8.65
C ASP A 187 34.01 -9.41 -7.59
N ARG A 188 33.22 -10.41 -7.99
CA ARG A 188 32.61 -11.41 -7.09
C ARG A 188 32.58 -12.77 -7.75
N ASN A 189 32.57 -13.84 -6.95
CA ASN A 189 32.43 -15.22 -7.41
C ASN A 189 30.99 -15.52 -7.88
N ILE A 190 30.55 -14.82 -8.92
CA ILE A 190 29.25 -14.94 -9.57
C ILE A 190 29.53 -15.35 -11.01
N GLU A 191 29.26 -16.62 -11.32
CA GLU A 191 29.45 -17.16 -12.65
C GLU A 191 28.42 -18.27 -12.92
N GLY A 192 27.74 -18.17 -14.06
CA GLY A 192 26.76 -19.16 -14.50
C GLY A 192 25.64 -18.58 -15.35
N THR A 193 24.67 -19.42 -15.68
CA THR A 193 23.56 -19.07 -16.57
C THR A 193 22.37 -18.54 -15.78
N VAL A 194 21.82 -17.40 -16.20
CA VAL A 194 20.64 -16.79 -15.58
C VAL A 194 19.40 -17.64 -15.87
N THR A 195 18.74 -18.14 -14.82
CA THR A 195 17.51 -18.96 -14.97
C THR A 195 16.24 -18.19 -14.66
N GLU A 196 16.29 -17.26 -13.71
CA GLU A 196 15.14 -16.46 -13.32
C GLU A 196 15.59 -15.11 -12.78
N ILE A 197 14.90 -14.03 -13.20
CA ILE A 197 15.10 -12.69 -12.64
C ILE A 197 13.87 -12.39 -11.77
N GLY A 198 14.04 -12.51 -10.46
CA GLY A 198 13.01 -12.16 -9.49
C GLY A 198 13.06 -10.69 -9.09
N TRP A 199 12.04 -10.23 -8.35
CA TRP A 199 11.97 -8.85 -7.87
C TRP A 199 13.03 -8.50 -6.82
N ARG A 200 13.50 -9.48 -6.03
CA ARG A 200 14.52 -9.29 -4.96
C ARG A 200 15.88 -9.88 -5.32
N ALA A 201 15.90 -11.00 -6.03
CA ALA A 201 17.11 -11.76 -6.32
C ALA A 201 17.01 -12.41 -7.70
N THR A 202 18.14 -12.57 -8.35
CA THR A 202 18.32 -13.32 -9.59
C THR A 202 18.83 -14.71 -9.25
N LYS A 203 18.22 -15.72 -9.86
CA LYS A 203 18.64 -17.11 -9.75
C LYS A 203 19.58 -17.45 -10.90
N ILE A 204 20.80 -17.82 -10.55
CA ILE A 204 21.86 -18.21 -11.49
C ILE A 204 22.15 -19.69 -11.24
N THR A 205 22.23 -20.48 -12.30
CA THR A 205 22.69 -21.87 -12.21
C THR A 205 24.17 -21.90 -12.54
N THR A 206 25.00 -22.33 -11.59
CA THR A 206 26.44 -22.49 -11.79
C THR A 206 26.75 -23.68 -12.71
N PHE A 207 28.00 -23.80 -13.14
CA PHE A 207 28.45 -24.94 -13.96
C PHE A 207 28.29 -26.30 -13.26
N ASP A 208 28.34 -26.31 -11.92
CA ASP A 208 28.05 -27.50 -11.10
C ASP A 208 26.55 -27.82 -11.00
N ASN A 209 25.71 -27.16 -11.81
CA ASN A 209 24.26 -27.26 -11.81
C ASN A 209 23.62 -26.93 -10.45
N ARG A 210 24.23 -26.02 -9.69
CA ARG A 210 23.72 -25.57 -8.39
C ARG A 210 23.02 -24.21 -8.51
N PRO A 211 21.84 -24.02 -7.90
CA PRO A 211 21.18 -22.73 -7.89
C PRO A 211 21.87 -21.77 -6.90
N MET A 212 22.28 -20.62 -7.40
CA MET A 212 22.81 -19.49 -6.64
C MET A 212 21.79 -18.34 -6.68
N TYR A 213 21.38 -17.86 -5.51
CA TYR A 213 20.47 -16.71 -5.39
C TYR A 213 21.28 -15.47 -5.09
N VAL A 214 21.37 -14.56 -6.06
CA VAL A 214 22.14 -13.32 -5.95
C VAL A 214 21.18 -12.15 -5.71
N PRO A 215 21.30 -11.42 -4.58
CA PRO A 215 20.55 -10.19 -4.33
C PRO A 215 20.71 -9.19 -5.48
N ASN A 216 19.61 -8.63 -5.96
CA ASN A 216 19.62 -7.75 -7.14
C ASN A 216 20.47 -6.49 -6.92
N SER A 217 20.54 -5.98 -5.68
CA SER A 217 21.35 -4.83 -5.28
C SER A 217 22.82 -4.95 -5.65
N ILE A 218 23.34 -6.18 -5.71
CA ILE A 218 24.73 -6.45 -6.04
C ILE A 218 25.03 -6.02 -7.48
N PHE A 219 24.15 -6.34 -8.43
CA PHE A 219 24.35 -6.02 -9.86
C PHE A 219 24.39 -4.53 -10.16
N SER A 220 23.88 -3.68 -9.27
CA SER A 220 24.01 -2.22 -9.39
C SER A 220 25.36 -1.68 -8.91
N SER A 221 26.20 -2.51 -8.29
CA SER A 221 27.45 -2.11 -7.64
C SER A 221 28.70 -2.80 -8.18
N ILE A 222 28.54 -3.78 -9.08
CA ILE A 222 29.63 -4.58 -9.64
C ILE A 222 29.62 -4.50 -11.17
N SER A 223 30.77 -4.78 -11.78
CA SER A 223 30.83 -5.04 -13.21
C SER A 223 30.25 -6.43 -13.52
N VAL A 224 29.39 -6.51 -14.55
CA VAL A 224 28.81 -7.76 -15.03
C VAL A 224 29.19 -7.92 -16.50
N GLU A 225 29.81 -9.05 -16.82
CA GLU A 225 30.15 -9.42 -18.18
C GLU A 225 29.15 -10.45 -18.69
N ASN A 226 28.55 -10.17 -19.83
CA ASN A 226 27.66 -11.09 -20.54
C ASN A 226 28.46 -11.78 -21.65
N ALA A 227 28.86 -13.03 -21.42
CA ALA A 227 29.65 -13.81 -22.37
C ALA A 227 28.83 -14.26 -23.58
N TYR A 228 27.51 -14.45 -23.40
CA TYR A 228 26.62 -14.94 -24.46
C TYR A 228 26.29 -13.85 -25.51
N PHE A 229 26.33 -12.57 -25.13
CA PHE A 229 26.02 -11.46 -26.04
C PHE A 229 26.97 -11.36 -27.25
N HIS A 230 28.20 -11.88 -27.14
CA HIS A 230 29.20 -11.82 -28.21
C HIS A 230 28.94 -12.82 -29.36
N GLU A 231 28.33 -13.97 -29.10
CA GLU A 231 28.20 -15.04 -30.08
C GLU A 231 27.11 -14.74 -31.14
N ARG A 232 26.06 -13.99 -30.76
CA ARG A 232 25.00 -13.55 -31.69
C ARG A 232 25.43 -12.44 -32.67
N ARG A 233 26.55 -11.76 -32.43
CA ARG A 233 27.05 -10.64 -33.26
C ARG A 233 28.22 -10.98 -34.17
N SER A 234 28.64 -12.25 -34.26
CA SER A 234 29.62 -12.70 -35.26
C SER A 234 28.94 -13.55 -36.35
N PRO A 235 28.45 -12.95 -37.46
CA PRO A 235 27.93 -13.71 -38.59
C PRO A 235 29.01 -14.50 -39.35
N ASN A 236 30.29 -14.38 -38.98
CA ASN A 236 31.38 -14.62 -39.92
C ASN A 236 32.14 -15.94 -39.74
N ASN A 237 31.67 -16.86 -38.88
CA ASN A 237 32.38 -18.13 -38.64
C ASN A 237 31.74 -19.38 -39.28
N ILE A 238 30.65 -19.25 -40.03
CA ILE A 238 30.03 -20.41 -40.72
C ILE A 238 30.80 -20.82 -42.00
N HIS A 239 31.81 -20.05 -42.42
CA HIS A 239 32.55 -20.33 -43.68
C HIS A 239 33.97 -20.90 -43.48
N ARG A 240 34.45 -21.13 -42.26
CA ARG A 240 35.80 -21.69 -42.04
C ARG A 240 35.87 -23.22 -41.96
N ASP A 241 34.74 -23.91 -41.82
CA ASP A 241 34.73 -25.39 -41.68
C ASP A 241 34.52 -26.14 -43.01
N ARG A 242 34.76 -25.51 -44.17
CA ARG A 242 34.65 -26.16 -45.50
C ARG A 242 35.90 -26.14 -46.36
N VAL A 243 37.05 -25.74 -45.82
CA VAL A 243 38.32 -25.87 -46.53
C VAL A 243 39.38 -26.24 -45.51
N ILE A 244 39.50 -27.54 -45.18
CA ILE A 244 40.70 -28.39 -45.35
C ILE A 244 40.22 -29.85 -45.41
#